data_AF-A0A3D5EJG6-F1
#
_entry.id   AF-A0A3D5EJG6-F1
#
_cell.length_a   1.000
_cell.length_b   1.000
_cell.length_c   1.000
_cell.angle_alpha   90.00
_cell.angle_beta   90.00
_cell.angle_gamma   90.00
#
_symmetry.space_group_name_H-M   'P 1'
#
loop_
_entity.id
_entity.type
_entity.pdbx_description
1 polymer ?
#
loop_
_entity_poly.entity_id
_entity_poly.type
_entity_poly.pdbx_seq_one_letter_code
_entity_poly.pdbx_strand_id
1 'polypeptide(L)' 'MNKYQFALRFDVSECQLEQGQLDDLLFEAGFDDALVRHSRKGEVQIEFEREAENAFEAF' A
#
# COMPACT_ATOMS: atom_id res chain seq x y z
N MET A 1 -1.19 8.69 21.54
CA MET A 1 -1.34 7.91 20.29
C MET A 1 0.03 7.36 19.94
N ASN A 2 0.08 6.12 19.49
CA ASN A 2 1.30 5.48 19.02
C ASN A 2 1.39 5.66 17.51
N LYS A 3 2.62 5.77 17.01
CA LYS A 3 2.91 5.93 15.59
C LYS A 3 3.32 4.59 15.02
N TYR A 4 2.59 4.11 14.02
CA TYR A 4 2.81 2.81 13.38
C TYR A 4 3.24 3.01 11.94
N GLN A 5 4.26 2.26 11.54
CA GLN A 5 4.74 2.22 10.17
C GLN A 5 4.49 0.82 9.61
N PHE A 6 3.83 0.77 8.46
CA PHE A 6 3.53 -0.46 7.74
C PHE A 6 4.30 -0.49 6.43
N ALA A 7 4.80 -1.67 6.09
CA ALA A 7 5.41 -1.97 4.80
C ALA A 7 4.83 -3.28 4.29
N LEU A 8 4.05 -3.19 3.22
CA LEU A 8 3.43 -4.33 2.56
C LEU A 8 4.13 -4.58 1.22
N ARG A 9 4.36 -5.84 0.88
CA ARG A 9 4.96 -6.24 -0.39
C ARG A 9 4.14 -7.34 -1.02
N PHE A 10 3.72 -7.14 -2.25
CA PHE A 10 2.94 -8.09 -3.01
C PHE A 10 3.60 -8.37 -4.35
N ASP A 11 3.49 -9.63 -4.80
CA ASP A 11 3.70 -9.99 -6.19
C ASP A 11 2.33 -9.90 -6.89
N VAL A 12 2.20 -8.97 -7.82
CA VAL A 12 0.99 -8.71 -8.62
C VAL A 12 1.23 -8.99 -10.10
N SER A 13 2.29 -9.72 -10.43
CA SER A 13 2.64 -10.06 -11.82
C SER A 13 1.53 -10.82 -12.55
N GLU A 14 0.76 -11.65 -11.83
CA GLU A 14 -0.37 -12.39 -12.40
C GLU A 14 -1.65 -11.55 -12.56
N CYS A 15 -1.74 -10.38 -11.92
CA CYS A 15 -2.93 -9.53 -11.99
C CYS A 15 -3.09 -8.84 -13.37
N GLN A 16 -2.01 -8.77 -14.16
CA GLN A 16 -1.99 -8.14 -15.49
C GLN A 16 -2.56 -6.71 -15.51
N LEU A 17 -2.42 -5.99 -14.39
CA LEU A 17 -2.85 -4.59 -14.25
C LEU A 17 -1.73 -3.64 -14.63
N GLU A 18 -2.07 -2.53 -15.27
CA GLU A 18 -1.16 -1.42 -15.42
C GLU A 18 -0.96 -0.68 -14.09
N GLN A 19 0.18 -0.01 -13.94
CA GLN A 19 0.54 0.70 -12.69
C GLN A 19 -0.53 1.72 -12.28
N GLY A 20 -1.09 2.47 -13.25
CA GLY A 20 -2.17 3.43 -12.96
C GLY A 20 -3.44 2.77 -12.43
N GLN A 21 -3.80 1.59 -12.95
CA GLN A 21 -4.98 0.86 -12.46
C GLN A 21 -4.76 0.34 -11.04
N LEU A 22 -3.53 -0.08 -10.70
CA LEU A 22 -3.17 -0.46 -9.34
C LEU A 22 -3.24 0.74 -8.40
N ASP A 23 -2.73 1.90 -8.81
CA ASP A 23 -2.77 3.12 -8.00
C ASP A 23 -4.21 3.58 -7.74
N ASP A 24 -5.08 3.54 -8.76
CA ASP A 24 -6.51 3.85 -8.63
C ASP A 24 -7.20 2.93 -7.61
N LEU A 25 -6.95 1.61 -7.69
CA LEU A 25 -7.51 0.63 -6.75
C LEU A 25 -7.02 0.83 -5.32
N LEU A 26 -5.73 1.17 -5.15
CA LEU A 26 -5.16 1.45 -3.83
C LEU A 26 -5.75 2.73 -3.23
N PHE A 27 -5.95 3.76 -4.04
CA PHE A 27 -6.62 4.98 -3.62
C PHE A 27 -8.07 4.71 -3.18
N GLU A 28 -8.85 3.96 -3.97
CA GLU A 28 -10.22 3.57 -3.63
C GLU A 28 -10.29 2.72 -2.34
N ALA A 29 -9.25 1.94 -2.06
CA ALA A 29 -9.12 1.14 -0.85
C ALA A 29 -8.66 1.93 0.38
N GLY A 30 -8.42 3.24 0.27
CA GLY A 30 -8.02 4.11 1.39
C GLY A 30 -6.52 4.09 1.69
N PHE A 31 -5.69 3.82 0.68
CA PHE A 31 -4.23 3.99 0.76
C PHE A 31 -3.77 5.29 0.09
N ASP A 32 -4.59 6.35 0.17
CA ASP A 32 -4.27 7.67 -0.40
C ASP A 32 -3.09 8.37 0.30
N ASP A 33 -2.80 7.96 1.54
CA ASP A 33 -1.68 8.39 2.35
C ASP A 33 -0.41 7.52 2.17
N ALA A 34 -0.47 6.49 1.32
CA ALA A 34 0.61 5.54 1.15
C ALA A 34 1.59 5.92 0.03
N LEU A 35 2.86 5.60 0.26
CA LEU A 35 3.89 5.60 -0.77
C LEU A 35 3.89 4.25 -1.49
N VAL A 36 3.43 4.25 -2.73
CA VAL A 36 3.40 3.07 -3.60
C VAL A 36 4.64 3.05 -4.50
N ARG A 37 5.36 1.93 -4.53
CA ARG A 37 6.49 1.69 -5.43
C ARG A 37 6.22 0.49 -6.30
N HIS A 38 6.36 0.67 -7.60
CA HIS A 38 6.22 -0.38 -8.60
C HIS A 38 7.58 -0.90 -9.06
N SER A 39 7.76 -2.21 -9.05
CA SER A 39 8.92 -2.92 -9.60
C SER A 39 8.65 -3.36 -11.04
N ARG A 40 9.70 -3.40 -11.88
CA ARG A 40 9.62 -3.94 -13.24
C ARG A 40 9.27 -5.43 -13.31
N LYS A 41 9.31 -6.14 -12.17
CA LYS A 41 8.97 -7.56 -12.07
C LYS A 41 7.49 -7.81 -11.71
N GLY A 42 6.67 -6.76 -11.63
CA GLY A 42 5.29 -6.89 -11.18
C GLY A 42 5.18 -7.03 -9.66
N GLU A 43 6.17 -6.58 -8.90
CA GLU A 43 6.03 -6.44 -7.44
C GLU A 43 5.57 -5.02 -7.11
N VAL A 44 4.70 -4.89 -6.12
CA VAL A 44 4.29 -3.60 -5.55
C VAL A 44 4.68 -3.55 -4.08
N GLN A 45 5.20 -2.41 -3.65
CA GLN A 45 5.51 -2.12 -2.26
C GLN A 45 4.71 -0.90 -1.81
N ILE A 46 4.02 -1.03 -0.69
CA ILE A 46 3.14 0.00 -0.12
C ILE A 46 3.67 0.32 1.27
N GLU A 47 4.03 1.57 1.49
CA GLU A 47 4.53 2.08 2.76
C GLU A 47 3.60 3.19 3.26
N PHE A 48 3.07 3.07 4.46
CA PHE A 48 2.23 4.10 5.06
C PHE A 48 2.44 4.17 6.58
N GLU A 49 1.99 5.28 7.16
CA GLU A 49 2.25 5.62 8.54
C GLU A 49 1.02 6.27 9.15
N ARG A 50 0.53 5.71 10.26
CA ARG A 50 -0.68 6.19 10.92
C ARG A 50 -0.51 6.21 12.43
N GLU A 51 -1.23 7.13 13.07
CA GLU A 51 -1.29 7.22 14.52
C GLU A 51 -2.59 6.61 15.03
N ALA A 52 -2.52 5.67 15.99
CA ALA A 52 -3.69 5.10 16.65
C ALA A 52 -3.38 4.63 18.08
N GLU A 53 -4.37 4.09 18.79
CA GLU A 53 -4.12 3.52 20.13
C GLU A 53 -3.38 2.17 20.02
N ASN A 54 -3.73 1.37 19.01
CA ASN A 54 -3.13 0.07 18.72
C ASN A 54 -2.88 -0.12 17.21
N ALA A 55 -2.09 -1.12 16.84
CA ALA A 55 -1.71 -1.36 15.44
C ALA A 55 -2.90 -1.78 14.55
N PHE A 56 -3.96 -2.37 15.10
CA PHE A 56 -5.14 -2.77 14.32
C PHE A 56 -5.98 -1.56 13.89
N GLU A 57 -6.05 -0.53 14.72
CA GLU A 57 -6.71 0.74 14.37
C GLU A 57 -5.88 1.59 13.41
N ALA A 58 -4.57 1.36 13.35
CA ALA A 58 -3.67 2.07 12.45
C ALA A 58 -3.55 1.42 11.06
N PHE A 59 -4.13 0.24 10.83
CA PHE A 59 -4.07 -0.48 9.55
C PHE A 59 -5.35 -0.25 8.75
#